data_AF-A0A842LYQ8-F1
#
_entry.id   AF-A0A842LYQ8-F1
#
_cell.length_a   1.000
_cell.length_b   1.000
_cell.length_c   1.000
_cell.angle_alpha   90.00
_cell.angle_beta   90.00
_cell.angle_gamma   90.00
#
_symmetry.space_group_name_H-M   'P 1'
#
loop_
_entity.id
_entity.type
_entity.pdbx_description
1 polymer ?
#
loop_
_entity_poly.entity_id
_entity_poly.type
_entity_poly.pdbx_seq_one_letter_code
_entity_poly.pdbx_strand_id
1 'polypeptide(L)' 'MECDFCFQEGEVFRCPYCTKYFCSQHIQPETHNCEGVTLDQ' A
#
# COMPACT_ATOMS: atom_id res chain seq x y z
N MET A 1 8.54 5.08 10.32
CA MET A 1 7.53 5.39 9.30
C MET A 1 6.34 4.49 9.55
N GLU A 2 5.13 4.94 9.21
CA GLU A 2 3.88 4.21 9.47
C GLU A 2 3.19 3.83 8.17
N CYS A 3 2.39 2.75 8.21
CA CYS A 3 1.58 2.33 7.09
C CYS A 3 0.42 3.32 6.87
N ASP A 4 0.26 3.87 5.67
CA ASP A 4 -0.84 4.77 5.30
C ASP A 4 -2.23 4.12 5.41
N PHE A 5 -2.31 2.78 5.53
CA PHE A 5 -3.57 2.04 5.61
C PHE A 5 -3.97 1.67 7.05
N CYS A 6 -3.06 1.05 7.80
CA CYS A 6 -3.35 0.55 9.15
C CYS A 6 -2.70 1.38 10.27
N PHE A 7 -1.94 2.43 9.92
CA PHE A 7 -1.25 3.33 10.84
C PHE A 7 -0.30 2.62 11.82
N GLN A 8 0.12 1.39 11.50
CA GLN A 8 1.12 0.69 12.28
C GLN A 8 2.51 1.21 11.96
N GLU A 9 3.25 1.52 13.01
CA GLU A 9 4.66 1.88 12.94
C GLU A 9 5.52 0.64 12.65
N GLY A 10 6.44 0.75 11.70
CA GLY A 10 7.33 -0.36 11.36
C GLY A 10 8.03 -0.19 10.01
N GLU A 11 8.45 -1.31 9.45
CA GLU A 11 8.98 -1.35 8.09
C GLU A 11 7.86 -1.14 7.08
N VAL A 12 8.03 -0.10 6.25
CA VAL A 12 7.09 0.25 5.20
C VAL A 12 7.80 0.28 3.85
N PHE A 13 7.04 -0.07 2.82
CA PHE A 13 7.46 -0.15 1.44
C PHE A 13 6.61 0.81 0.62
N ARG A 14 7.23 1.48 -0.33
CA ARG A 14 6.52 2.40 -1.22
C ARG A 14 5.87 1.61 -2.35
N CYS A 15 4.56 1.75 -2.52
CA CYS A 15 3.85 1.17 -3.66
C CYS A 15 4.30 1.88 -4.95
N PRO A 16 4.74 1.16 -6.00
CA PRO A 16 5.19 1.78 -7.24
C PRO A 16 4.06 2.41 -8.07
N TYR A 17 2.80 2.05 -7.78
CA TYR A 17 1.63 2.50 -8.55
C TYR A 17 0.98 3.76 -7.97
N CYS A 18 0.61 3.72 -6.68
CA CYS A 18 -0.03 4.85 -6.00
C CYS A 18 0.95 5.71 -5.18
N THR A 19 2.22 5.31 -5.08
CA THR A 19 3.30 6.03 -4.38
C THR A 19 3.15 6.22 -2.87
N LYS A 20 2.09 5.65 -2.26
CA LYS A 20 1.83 5.59 -0.81
C LYS A 20 2.71 4.54 -0.10
N TYR A 21 2.84 4.61 1.22
CA TYR A 21 3.69 3.71 2.02
C TYR A 21 2.85 2.69 2.79
N PHE A 22 3.21 1.41 2.67
CA PHE A 22 2.46 0.32 3.30
C PHE A 22 3.38 -0.68 3.96
N CYS A 23 2.94 -1.30 5.05
CA CYS A 23 3.64 -2.43 5.65
C CYS A 23 3.58 -3.66 4.74
N SER A 24 4.38 -4.69 5.05
CA SER A 24 4.44 -5.94 4.27
C SER A 24 3.10 -6.65 4.07
N GLN A 25 2.12 -6.41 4.95
CA GLN A 25 0.76 -6.95 4.81
C GLN A 25 -0.12 -6.12 3.88
N HIS A 26 0.09 -4.80 3.80
CA HIS A 26 -0.75 -3.89 3.03
C HIS A 26 -0.10 -3.43 1.71
N ILE A 27 1.12 -3.90 1.39
CA ILE A 27 1.84 -3.53 0.16
C ILE A 27 1.18 -4.09 -1.11
N GLN A 28 0.40 -5.16 -0.99
CA GLN A 28 -0.29 -5.75 -2.12
C GLN A 28 -1.45 -4.84 -2.58
N PRO A 29 -1.63 -4.63 -3.89
CA PRO A 29 -2.63 -3.69 -4.39
C PRO A 29 -4.05 -4.04 -3.96
N GLU A 30 -4.38 -5.33 -3.82
CA GLU A 30 -5.68 -5.82 -3.37
C GLU A 30 -5.98 -5.46 -1.90
N THR A 31 -4.93 -5.35 -1.08
CA THR A 31 -5.07 -5.15 0.37
C THR A 31 -5.26 -3.68 0.78
N HIS A 32 -4.77 -2.74 -0.04
CA HIS A 32 -4.96 -1.31 0.19
C HIS A 32 -5.83 -0.64 -0.87
N ASN A 33 -6.52 -1.44 -1.69
CA ASN A 33 -7.38 -1.00 -2.78
C ASN A 33 -6.68 0.04 -3.68
N CYS A 34 -5.57 -0.38 -4.29
CA CYS A 34 -4.64 0.50 -4.96
C CYS A 34 -5.26 1.26 -6.14
N GLU A 35 -5.40 2.57 -5.99
CA GLU A 35 -5.95 3.45 -7.04
C GLU A 35 -5.08 3.50 -8.30
N GLY A 36 -3.78 3.22 -8.18
CA GLY A 36 -2.85 3.18 -9.32
C GLY A 36 -2.87 1.87 -10.10
N VAL A 37 -3.49 0.82 -9.54
CA VAL A 37 -3.77 -0.42 -10.25
C VAL A 37 -5.25 -0.37 -10.58
N THR A 38 -5.60 0.33 -11.66
CA THR A 38 -6.92 0.16 -12.27
C THR A 38 -7.03 -1.31 -12.65
N LEU A 39 -7.76 -2.09 -11.84
CA LEU A 39 -8.19 -3.43 -12.21
C LEU A 39 -9.15 -3.24 -13.40
N ASP A 40 -8.59 -3.14 -14.60
CA ASP A 40 -9.32 -3.37 -15.83
C ASP A 40 -9.60 -4.87 -15.86
N GLN A 41 -10.75 -5.26 -15.32
CA GLN A 41 -11.37 -6.59 -15.47
C GLN A 41 -12.83 -6.39 -15.84
#